data_AF-A0A941EB21-F1
#
_entry.id   AF-A0A941EB21-F1
#
_cell.length_a   1.000
_cell.length_b   1.000
_cell.length_c   1.000
_cell.angle_alpha   90.00
_cell.angle_beta   90.00
_cell.angle_gamma   90.00
#
_symmetry.space_group_name_H-M   'P 1'
#
loop_
_entity.id
_entity.type
_entity.pdbx_description
1 polymer ?
#
loop_
_entity_poly.entity_id
_entity_poly.type
_entity_poly.pdbx_seq_one_letter_code
_entity_poly.pdbx_strand_id
1 'polypeptide(L)'
;MPTRRTMLTAALAAAVGGPLAAASTASASVSVAPISVSLSPYVETVAVLDACDMVNLYNYGQGGWTNLELTARAVYIGAPGVFAILPDSNDIAIYNGTPGSWTTIGGPGAQFAIGGSYLYGLGPSGNYVAVWNGLSSGWAVIGGAASAIAAGGYGLVAKNPAGNAVYRYVGGSWTQIGDSSIATGSTFSVSDSGIYAVTAAGVVEQWAGGMSWTVIGSGVQTLHVGGDGVYGVQSSTGDIAQYNGTPGYWTIIGGPGSDFAVSDTAVYGLAPDLSYVAQYSPGNGWYVISGGLTGSQVNAIAAGG
;
A
#
# COMPACT_ATOMS: atom_id res chain seq x y z
N MET A 1 3.97 -5.36 -65.98
CA MET A 1 4.89 -4.95 -64.89
C MET A 1 4.15 -3.96 -64.00
N PRO A 2 3.63 -4.36 -62.83
CA PRO A 2 2.99 -3.44 -61.91
C PRO A 2 4.01 -2.94 -60.87
N THR A 3 4.13 -1.62 -60.79
CA THR A 3 5.05 -0.92 -59.88
C THR A 3 4.54 -1.01 -58.45
N ARG A 4 5.39 -1.53 -57.56
CA ARG A 4 5.12 -1.80 -56.15
C ARG A 4 4.97 -0.52 -55.32
N ARG A 5 4.08 -0.62 -54.34
CA ARG A 5 3.83 0.28 -53.21
C ARG A 5 5.13 0.52 -52.41
N THR A 6 5.44 1.78 -52.16
CA THR A 6 6.44 2.20 -51.16
C THR A 6 5.77 2.22 -49.80
N MET A 7 5.97 1.17 -48.99
CA MET A 7 5.72 1.23 -47.56
C MET A 7 6.97 1.81 -46.89
N LEU A 8 6.81 2.90 -46.12
CA LEU A 8 7.85 3.36 -45.21
C LEU A 8 8.00 2.34 -44.09
N THR A 9 9.16 1.69 -44.06
CA THR A 9 9.62 0.88 -42.94
C THR A 9 9.95 1.80 -41.77
N ALA A 10 9.08 1.88 -40.76
CA ALA A 10 9.47 2.40 -39.46
C ALA A 10 10.31 1.32 -38.76
N ALA A 11 11.59 1.59 -38.59
CA ALA A 11 12.51 0.71 -37.88
C ALA A 11 12.08 0.60 -36.40
N LEU A 12 11.74 -0.62 -35.99
CA LEU A 12 11.56 -1.00 -34.60
C LEU A 12 12.94 -0.98 -33.94
N ALA A 13 13.28 0.10 -33.22
CA ALA A 13 14.45 0.12 -32.36
C ALA A 13 14.19 -0.81 -31.17
N ALA A 14 14.87 -1.95 -31.14
CA ALA A 14 14.94 -2.82 -29.97
C ALA A 14 15.63 -2.05 -28.83
N ALA A 15 14.86 -1.62 -27.83
CA ALA A 15 15.41 -1.11 -26.59
C ALA A 15 15.96 -2.29 -25.78
N VAL A 16 17.28 -2.48 -25.85
CA VAL A 16 18.01 -3.38 -24.97
C VAL A 16 17.91 -2.84 -23.54
N GLY A 17 17.35 -3.65 -22.64
CA GLY A 17 17.20 -3.33 -21.23
C GLY A 17 18.55 -3.05 -20.57
N GLY A 18 18.80 -1.77 -20.28
CA GLY A 18 19.86 -1.32 -19.39
C GLY A 18 19.35 -1.21 -17.95
N PRO A 19 20.26 -1.15 -16.95
CA PRO A 19 19.90 -0.93 -15.55
C PRO A 19 19.13 0.39 -15.39
N LEU A 20 18.41 0.55 -14.26
CA LEU A 20 17.80 1.81 -13.80
C LEU A 20 18.87 2.93 -13.77
N ALA A 21 19.17 3.51 -14.93
CA ALA A 21 20.12 4.60 -15.05
C ALA A 21 19.51 5.81 -14.36
N ALA A 22 20.28 6.42 -13.45
CA ALA A 22 19.97 7.69 -12.85
C ALA A 22 19.74 8.71 -13.98
N ALA A 23 18.49 9.02 -14.29
CA ALA A 23 18.16 10.17 -15.10
C ALA A 23 18.45 11.40 -14.24
N SER A 24 19.68 11.92 -14.32
CA SER A 24 19.97 13.29 -13.88
C SER A 24 19.37 14.25 -14.90
N THR A 25 18.04 14.36 -14.91
CA THR A 25 17.42 15.60 -15.35
C THR A 25 17.45 16.53 -14.15
N ALA A 26 17.84 17.79 -14.36
CA ALA A 26 17.81 18.79 -13.31
C ALA A 26 16.43 18.76 -12.63
N SER A 27 16.39 18.31 -11.37
CA SER A 27 15.17 18.31 -10.57
C SER A 27 14.79 19.77 -10.33
N ALA A 28 13.81 20.26 -11.07
CA ALA A 28 13.08 21.44 -10.64
C ALA A 28 12.45 21.07 -9.29
N SER A 29 12.91 21.72 -8.21
CA SER A 29 12.28 21.64 -6.91
C SER A 29 10.89 22.24 -7.03
N VAL A 30 9.88 21.42 -7.30
CA VAL A 30 8.49 21.86 -7.22
C VAL A 30 8.14 21.92 -5.75
N SER A 31 8.04 23.12 -5.19
CA SER A 31 7.37 23.30 -3.90
C SER A 31 5.88 23.11 -4.13
N VAL A 32 5.37 21.91 -3.82
CA VAL A 32 3.95 21.59 -3.88
C VAL A 32 3.38 21.78 -2.48
N ALA A 33 2.44 22.71 -2.33
CA ALA A 33 1.58 22.74 -1.15
C ALA A 33 0.47 21.70 -1.37
N PRO A 34 0.35 20.66 -0.53
CA PRO A 34 -0.73 19.68 -0.68
C PRO A 34 -2.08 20.37 -0.46
N ILE A 35 -3.08 20.05 -1.27
CA ILE A 35 -4.47 20.23 -0.87
C ILE A 35 -4.72 19.16 0.18
N SER A 36 -4.73 19.55 1.46
CA SER A 36 -5.12 18.68 2.55
C SER A 36 -6.64 18.60 2.59
N VAL A 37 -7.21 17.43 2.30
CA VAL A 37 -8.50 17.11 2.93
C VAL A 37 -8.19 17.01 4.42
N SER A 38 -8.68 17.97 5.20
CA SER A 38 -8.50 17.97 6.66
C SER A 38 -9.35 16.86 7.28
N LEU A 39 -8.94 15.61 7.09
CA LEU A 39 -9.06 14.63 8.17
C LEU A 39 -8.13 15.15 9.26
N SER A 40 -8.62 15.28 10.49
CA SER A 40 -7.73 15.70 11.57
C SER A 40 -6.55 14.71 11.58
N PRO A 41 -5.28 15.18 11.54
CA PRO A 41 -4.07 14.37 11.33
C PRO A 41 -3.74 13.41 12.50
N TYR A 42 -4.76 13.13 13.32
CA TYR A 42 -4.74 12.31 14.52
C TYR A 42 -5.97 11.39 14.60
N VAL A 43 -6.83 11.39 13.58
CA VAL A 43 -8.01 10.52 13.59
C VAL A 43 -7.61 9.25 12.88
N GLU A 44 -7.25 8.28 13.70
CA GLU A 44 -7.22 6.88 13.32
C GLU A 44 -8.46 6.55 12.48
N THR A 45 -8.23 6.08 11.25
CA THR A 45 -9.31 5.79 10.30
C THR A 45 -9.22 4.36 9.85
N VAL A 46 -10.35 3.67 9.93
CA VAL A 46 -10.54 2.33 9.37
C VAL A 46 -11.71 2.38 8.41
N ALA A 47 -11.52 1.84 7.20
CA ALA A 47 -12.59 1.61 6.25
C ALA A 47 -12.72 0.13 5.93
N VAL A 48 -13.92 -0.22 5.51
CA VAL A 48 -14.25 -1.55 5.03
C VAL A 48 -14.96 -1.45 3.69
N LEU A 49 -14.84 -2.51 2.92
CA LEU A 49 -15.76 -2.82 1.83
C LEU A 49 -16.80 -3.79 2.38
N ASP A 50 -18.08 -3.45 2.30
CA ASP A 50 -19.15 -4.38 2.68
C ASP A 50 -19.45 -5.40 1.56
N ALA A 51 -20.45 -6.25 1.75
CA ALA A 51 -20.82 -7.32 0.83
C ALA A 51 -21.28 -6.81 -0.55
N CYS A 52 -21.63 -5.54 -0.66
CA CYS A 52 -21.96 -4.86 -1.92
C CYS A 52 -20.79 -4.03 -2.45
N ASP A 53 -19.57 -4.24 -1.92
CA ASP A 53 -18.35 -3.51 -2.23
C ASP A 53 -18.46 -2.01 -1.95
N MET A 54 -19.39 -1.59 -1.08
CA MET A 54 -19.53 -0.18 -0.71
C MET A 54 -18.47 0.21 0.32
N VAL A 55 -17.89 1.39 0.13
CA VAL A 55 -16.91 1.96 1.06
C VAL A 55 -17.63 2.49 2.30
N ASN A 56 -17.28 1.96 3.47
CA ASN A 56 -17.77 2.41 4.76
C ASN A 56 -16.59 2.85 5.64
N LEU A 57 -16.65 4.04 6.23
CA LEU A 57 -15.62 4.59 7.12
C LEU A 57 -16.12 4.58 8.57
N TYR A 58 -15.30 4.11 9.50
CA TYR A 58 -15.65 4.11 10.91
C TYR A 58 -15.50 5.51 11.52
N ASN A 59 -16.51 5.92 12.28
CA ASN A 59 -16.55 7.18 13.00
C ASN A 59 -16.39 6.93 14.50
N TYR A 60 -15.16 7.13 14.99
CA TYR A 60 -14.83 6.96 16.40
C TYR A 60 -15.59 7.91 17.33
N GLY A 61 -15.90 9.13 16.90
CA GLY A 61 -16.61 10.11 17.73
C GLY A 61 -18.10 9.80 17.91
N GLN A 62 -18.69 9.06 16.98
CA GLN A 62 -20.11 8.69 16.99
C GLN A 62 -20.35 7.20 17.29
N GLY A 63 -19.31 6.37 17.27
CA GLY A 63 -19.41 4.93 17.55
C GLY A 63 -20.18 4.16 16.46
N GLY A 64 -19.86 4.38 15.18
CA GLY A 64 -20.57 3.73 14.08
C GLY A 64 -19.93 3.92 12.70
N TRP A 65 -20.54 3.32 11.68
CA TRP A 65 -20.06 3.36 10.30
C TRP A 65 -20.79 4.42 9.49
N THR A 66 -20.06 5.12 8.63
CA THR A 66 -20.62 6.04 7.62
C THR A 66 -20.38 5.44 6.23
N ASN A 67 -21.46 5.16 5.51
CA ASN A 67 -21.37 4.78 4.11
C ASN A 67 -20.96 6.00 3.28
N LEU A 68 -19.93 5.86 2.44
CA LEU A 68 -19.39 6.95 1.62
C LEU A 68 -20.02 7.03 0.22
N GLU A 69 -21.05 6.22 -0.03
CA GLU A 69 -21.85 6.15 -1.26
C GLU A 69 -21.01 5.90 -2.52
N LEU A 70 -20.00 5.02 -2.43
CA LEU A 70 -19.19 4.56 -3.55
C LEU A 70 -18.96 3.06 -3.47
N THR A 71 -19.17 2.35 -4.57
CA THR A 71 -18.69 0.97 -4.78
C THR A 71 -17.22 0.99 -5.22
N ALA A 72 -16.37 0.17 -4.61
CA ALA A 72 -14.94 0.13 -4.90
C ALA A 72 -14.39 -1.29 -4.90
N ARG A 73 -13.39 -1.57 -5.75
CA ARG A 73 -12.64 -2.84 -5.71
C ARG A 73 -11.62 -2.90 -4.58
N ALA A 74 -11.13 -1.73 -4.17
CA ALA A 74 -10.15 -1.58 -3.12
C ALA A 74 -10.26 -0.18 -2.53
N VAL A 75 -9.95 -0.05 -1.25
CA VAL A 75 -9.87 1.22 -0.53
C VAL A 75 -8.46 1.36 0.06
N TYR A 76 -7.93 2.57 0.01
CA TYR A 76 -6.65 2.94 0.62
C TYR A 76 -6.87 4.16 1.50
N ILE A 77 -6.25 4.17 2.68
CA ILE A 77 -6.41 5.25 3.66
C ILE A 77 -5.06 5.62 4.24
N GLY A 78 -4.87 6.90 4.50
CA GLY A 78 -3.78 7.44 5.31
C GLY A 78 -3.84 8.97 5.32
N ALA A 79 -2.80 9.61 5.84
CA ALA A 79 -2.67 11.07 5.89
C ALA A 79 -3.07 11.84 4.61
N PRO A 80 -2.79 11.40 3.36
CA PRO A 80 -3.21 12.14 2.17
C PRO A 80 -4.72 12.06 1.86
N GLY A 81 -5.47 11.14 2.49
CA GLY A 81 -6.91 11.01 2.33
C GLY A 81 -7.41 9.57 2.21
N VAL A 82 -8.68 9.44 1.83
CA VAL A 82 -9.34 8.17 1.50
C VAL A 82 -9.44 8.05 -0.01
N PHE A 83 -8.94 6.94 -0.54
CA PHE A 83 -8.89 6.66 -1.97
C PHE A 83 -9.56 5.33 -2.28
N ALA A 84 -10.14 5.22 -3.46
CA ALA A 84 -10.83 4.03 -3.92
C ALA A 84 -10.49 3.70 -5.37
N ILE A 85 -10.39 2.40 -5.68
CA ILE A 85 -10.31 1.92 -7.06
C ILE A 85 -11.73 1.65 -7.56
N LEU A 86 -12.14 2.35 -8.61
CA LEU A 86 -13.45 2.20 -9.22
C LEU A 86 -13.59 0.83 -9.90
N PRO A 87 -14.69 0.10 -9.70
CA PRO A 87 -14.81 -1.29 -10.15
C PRO A 87 -14.83 -1.47 -11.65
N ASP A 88 -15.42 -0.53 -12.39
CA ASP A 88 -15.61 -0.67 -13.84
C ASP A 88 -14.38 -0.21 -14.64
N SER A 89 -13.74 0.89 -14.23
CA SER A 89 -12.62 1.48 -14.97
C SER A 89 -11.25 1.10 -14.42
N ASN A 90 -11.17 0.72 -13.14
CA ASN A 90 -9.93 0.63 -12.36
C ASN A 90 -9.23 1.98 -12.15
N ASP A 91 -9.92 3.08 -12.41
CA ASP A 91 -9.42 4.42 -12.08
C ASP A 91 -9.37 4.60 -10.56
N ILE A 92 -8.50 5.50 -10.12
CA ILE A 92 -8.37 5.87 -8.71
C ILE A 92 -9.11 7.18 -8.44
N ALA A 93 -9.94 7.20 -7.39
CA ALA A 93 -10.68 8.37 -6.95
C ALA A 93 -10.32 8.75 -5.50
N ILE A 94 -10.42 10.04 -5.18
CA ILE A 94 -10.29 10.58 -3.82
C ILE A 94 -11.66 11.00 -3.29
N TYR A 95 -11.88 10.76 -2.00
CA TYR A 95 -13.06 11.21 -1.27
C TYR A 95 -12.95 12.70 -0.91
N ASN A 96 -14.00 13.48 -1.20
CA ASN A 96 -14.01 14.93 -0.96
C ASN A 96 -14.54 15.32 0.44
N GLY A 97 -14.76 14.36 1.33
CA GLY A 97 -15.22 14.61 2.71
C GLY A 97 -16.74 14.64 2.91
N THR A 98 -17.53 14.38 1.86
CA THR A 98 -19.01 14.23 1.97
C THR A 98 -19.46 12.98 1.21
N PRO A 99 -20.36 12.15 1.77
CA PRO A 99 -20.84 10.93 1.11
C PRO A 99 -21.31 11.21 -0.33
N GLY A 100 -20.96 10.31 -1.25
CA GLY A 100 -21.27 10.43 -2.67
C GLY A 100 -20.38 11.43 -3.43
N SER A 101 -19.53 12.19 -2.74
CA SER A 101 -18.63 13.16 -3.36
C SER A 101 -17.22 12.60 -3.53
N TRP A 102 -16.92 12.18 -4.75
CA TRP A 102 -15.64 11.62 -5.15
C TRP A 102 -15.11 12.31 -6.41
N THR A 103 -13.79 12.45 -6.49
CA THR A 103 -13.11 12.99 -7.67
C THR A 103 -12.18 11.92 -8.22
N THR A 104 -12.34 11.51 -9.47
CA THR A 104 -11.36 10.66 -10.15
C THR A 104 -10.06 11.45 -10.32
N ILE A 105 -8.96 10.92 -9.79
CA ILE A 105 -7.65 11.60 -9.77
C ILE A 105 -6.61 10.98 -10.69
N GLY A 106 -6.88 9.79 -11.23
CA GLY A 106 -5.96 9.08 -12.11
C GLY A 106 -6.61 7.87 -12.76
N GLY A 107 -6.03 7.44 -13.87
CA GLY A 107 -6.43 6.22 -14.55
C GLY A 107 -5.97 4.94 -13.83
N PRO A 108 -6.05 3.79 -14.49
CA PRO A 108 -5.63 2.52 -13.91
C PRO A 108 -4.15 2.51 -13.55
N GLY A 109 -3.82 1.81 -12.47
CA GLY A 109 -2.45 1.48 -12.09
C GLY A 109 -2.29 -0.03 -11.97
N ALA A 110 -1.08 -0.53 -12.19
CA ALA A 110 -0.76 -1.92 -11.84
C ALA A 110 -0.77 -2.10 -10.31
N GLN A 111 -0.45 -1.03 -9.57
CA GLN A 111 -0.46 -1.00 -8.12
C GLN A 111 -0.55 0.45 -7.61
N PHE A 112 -1.19 0.65 -6.47
CA PHE A 112 -1.16 1.90 -5.69
C PHE A 112 -0.61 1.64 -4.29
N ALA A 113 0.02 2.64 -3.70
CA ALA A 113 0.54 2.59 -2.33
C ALA A 113 0.46 3.98 -1.68
N ILE A 114 0.10 4.02 -0.39
CA ILE A 114 0.10 5.24 0.42
C ILE A 114 1.27 5.18 1.39
N GLY A 115 1.95 6.31 1.60
CA GLY A 115 3.00 6.42 2.61
C GLY A 115 3.35 7.86 2.94
N GLY A 116 3.42 8.18 4.23
CA GLY A 116 3.50 9.56 4.70
C GLY A 116 2.36 10.38 4.10
N SER A 117 2.65 11.56 3.57
CA SER A 117 1.65 12.46 2.96
C SER A 117 1.40 12.21 1.47
N TYR A 118 1.76 11.04 0.93
CA TYR A 118 1.77 10.81 -0.51
C TYR A 118 1.00 9.56 -0.93
N LEU A 119 0.37 9.67 -2.09
CA LEU A 119 -0.15 8.54 -2.86
C LEU A 119 0.79 8.29 -4.04
N TYR A 120 1.21 7.04 -4.18
CA TYR A 120 2.07 6.56 -5.25
C TYR A 120 1.34 5.59 -6.16
N GLY A 121 1.72 5.57 -7.43
CA GLY A 121 1.15 4.69 -8.44
C GLY A 121 2.24 4.06 -9.30
N LEU A 122 2.10 2.76 -9.54
CA LEU A 122 2.81 2.04 -10.58
C LEU A 122 1.95 2.05 -11.84
N GLY A 123 2.49 2.54 -12.95
CA GLY A 123 1.76 2.63 -14.21
C GLY A 123 1.15 1.28 -14.65
N PRO A 124 0.09 1.28 -15.48
CA PRO A 124 -0.63 0.05 -15.85
C PRO A 124 0.24 -1.09 -16.38
N SER A 125 1.33 -0.73 -17.09
CA SER A 125 2.28 -1.69 -17.66
C SER A 125 3.58 -1.83 -16.83
N GLY A 126 3.62 -1.27 -15.62
CA GLY A 126 4.80 -1.31 -14.75
C GLY A 126 6.00 -0.52 -15.25
N ASN A 127 5.83 0.39 -16.21
CA ASN A 127 6.91 1.08 -16.91
C ASN A 127 7.35 2.41 -16.26
N TYR A 128 6.59 2.92 -15.29
CA TYR A 128 6.95 4.11 -14.51
C TYR A 128 6.35 4.05 -13.11
N VAL A 129 6.99 4.76 -12.18
CA VAL A 129 6.45 5.06 -10.84
C VAL A 129 6.15 6.55 -10.77
N ALA A 130 4.96 6.91 -10.29
CA ALA A 130 4.50 8.28 -10.17
C ALA A 130 3.99 8.60 -8.75
N VAL A 131 4.02 9.87 -8.39
CA VAL A 131 3.42 10.42 -7.16
C VAL A 131 2.30 11.37 -7.51
N TRP A 132 1.19 11.28 -6.79
CA TRP A 132 0.07 12.20 -6.92
C TRP A 132 0.41 13.52 -6.22
N ASN A 133 0.11 14.65 -6.86
CA ASN A 133 0.52 15.98 -6.38
C ASN A 133 -0.61 16.76 -5.66
N GLY A 134 -1.73 16.10 -5.35
CA GLY A 134 -2.86 16.75 -4.69
C GLY A 134 -3.90 17.38 -5.62
N LEU A 135 -3.71 17.33 -6.94
CA LEU A 135 -4.62 17.90 -7.94
C LEU A 135 -5.42 16.82 -8.68
N SER A 136 -6.61 17.14 -9.20
CA SER A 136 -7.55 16.18 -9.82
C SER A 136 -7.03 15.35 -11.00
N SER A 137 -5.87 15.66 -11.58
CA SER A 137 -5.21 14.80 -12.57
C SER A 137 -3.69 14.89 -12.48
N GLY A 138 -3.19 15.38 -11.35
CA GLY A 138 -1.79 15.75 -11.22
C GLY A 138 -0.94 14.60 -10.70
N TRP A 139 -0.23 13.96 -11.63
CA TRP A 139 0.77 12.93 -11.32
C TRP A 139 2.12 13.36 -11.85
N ALA A 140 3.16 13.23 -11.02
CA ALA A 140 4.54 13.45 -11.42
C ALA A 140 5.26 12.10 -11.50
N VAL A 141 5.86 11.80 -12.65
CA VAL A 141 6.70 10.60 -12.78
C VAL A 141 8.00 10.83 -12.01
N ILE A 142 8.29 9.92 -11.07
CA ILE A 142 9.45 10.00 -10.17
C ILE A 142 10.42 8.83 -10.36
N GLY A 143 10.04 7.80 -11.12
CA GLY A 143 10.87 6.62 -11.35
C GLY A 143 10.51 5.88 -12.64
N GLY A 144 11.41 4.98 -13.04
CA GLY A 144 11.23 4.11 -14.20
C GLY A 144 10.44 2.84 -13.88
N ALA A 145 10.70 1.78 -14.66
CA ALA A 145 9.97 0.53 -14.56
C ALA A 145 10.19 -0.17 -13.21
N ALA A 146 9.12 -0.74 -12.67
CA ALA A 146 9.10 -1.52 -11.44
C ALA A 146 8.14 -2.71 -11.57
N SER A 147 8.44 -3.81 -10.90
CA SER A 147 7.53 -4.97 -10.82
C SER A 147 6.57 -4.88 -9.63
N ALA A 148 6.91 -4.09 -8.62
CA ALA A 148 6.09 -3.82 -7.45
C ALA A 148 6.55 -2.52 -6.77
N ILE A 149 5.64 -1.88 -6.03
CA ILE A 149 5.92 -0.76 -5.13
C ILE A 149 5.37 -1.03 -3.74
N ALA A 150 5.93 -0.39 -2.72
CA ALA A 150 5.35 -0.34 -1.37
C ALA A 150 5.72 0.99 -0.72
N ALA A 151 4.83 1.55 0.10
CA ALA A 151 5.04 2.83 0.75
C ALA A 151 4.54 2.81 2.20
N GLY A 152 5.12 3.70 3.01
CA GLY A 152 4.82 3.93 4.43
C GLY A 152 5.55 5.19 4.90
N GLY A 153 5.51 5.53 6.19
CA GLY A 153 6.22 6.72 6.70
C GLY A 153 7.74 6.68 6.47
N TYR A 154 8.35 5.49 6.39
CA TYR A 154 9.77 5.32 6.10
C TYR A 154 10.11 5.50 4.60
N GLY A 155 9.12 5.80 3.75
CA GLY A 155 9.30 6.18 2.35
C GLY A 155 8.69 5.20 1.35
N LEU A 156 9.10 5.34 0.09
CA LEU A 156 8.65 4.49 -1.02
C LEU A 156 9.77 3.54 -1.43
N VAL A 157 9.42 2.29 -1.71
CA VAL A 157 10.30 1.31 -2.35
C VAL A 157 9.72 0.81 -3.66
N ALA A 158 10.61 0.42 -4.57
CA ALA A 158 10.28 -0.19 -5.84
C ALA A 158 11.19 -1.39 -6.11
N LYS A 159 10.61 -2.49 -6.60
CA LYS A 159 11.35 -3.68 -7.02
C LYS A 159 11.72 -3.57 -8.50
N ASN A 160 12.99 -3.81 -8.82
CA ASN A 160 13.46 -3.88 -10.21
C ASN A 160 12.73 -5.02 -10.96
N PRO A 161 12.18 -4.80 -12.16
CA PRO A 161 11.50 -5.84 -12.91
C PRO A 161 12.44 -6.92 -13.46
N ALA A 162 13.73 -6.61 -13.65
CA ALA A 162 14.72 -7.52 -14.23
C ALA A 162 15.48 -8.36 -13.19
N GLY A 163 15.21 -8.20 -11.89
CA GLY A 163 15.93 -8.92 -10.84
C GLY A 163 15.36 -8.69 -9.44
N ASN A 164 16.19 -8.94 -8.43
CA ASN A 164 15.80 -8.84 -7.02
C ASN A 164 16.30 -7.56 -6.34
N ALA A 165 16.87 -6.62 -7.09
CA ALA A 165 17.27 -5.33 -6.55
C ALA A 165 16.04 -4.52 -6.11
N VAL A 166 16.14 -3.91 -4.93
CA VAL A 166 15.12 -3.04 -4.35
C VAL A 166 15.72 -1.64 -4.25
N TYR A 167 14.94 -0.63 -4.64
CA TYR A 167 15.34 0.77 -4.56
C TYR A 167 14.40 1.50 -3.63
N ARG A 168 14.95 2.41 -2.83
CA ARG A 168 14.19 3.32 -1.96
C ARG A 168 14.26 4.73 -2.51
N TYR A 169 13.13 5.41 -2.55
CA TYR A 169 13.00 6.81 -2.96
C TYR A 169 12.95 7.73 -1.74
N VAL A 170 13.93 8.61 -1.61
CA VAL A 170 13.98 9.66 -0.58
C VAL A 170 14.60 10.92 -1.15
N GLY A 171 14.02 12.08 -0.84
CA GLY A 171 14.60 13.38 -1.21
C GLY A 171 14.78 13.56 -2.72
N GLY A 172 13.90 12.96 -3.53
CA GLY A 172 13.98 13.05 -4.99
C GLY A 172 14.91 12.04 -5.66
N SER A 173 15.54 11.14 -4.90
CA SER A 173 16.55 10.20 -5.42
C SER A 173 16.22 8.76 -5.10
N TRP A 174 16.49 7.86 -6.05
CA TRP A 174 16.43 6.42 -5.86
C TRP A 174 17.80 5.88 -5.48
N THR A 175 17.86 5.15 -4.37
CA THR A 175 19.08 4.46 -3.92
C THR A 175 18.76 2.99 -3.74
N GLN A 176 19.62 2.13 -4.28
CA GLN A 176 19.50 0.70 -4.03
C GLN A 176 19.67 0.43 -2.53
N ILE A 177 18.82 -0.45 -2.00
CA ILE A 177 18.90 -0.95 -0.64
C ILE A 177 19.12 -2.45 -0.66
N GLY A 178 19.93 -2.96 0.27
CA GLY A 178 20.24 -4.37 0.33
C GLY A 178 21.08 -4.89 -0.85
N ASP A 179 21.60 -6.10 -0.69
CA ASP A 179 22.49 -6.79 -1.63
C ASP A 179 21.75 -7.61 -2.72
N SER A 180 20.47 -7.35 -2.95
CA SER A 180 19.60 -8.13 -3.87
C SER A 180 19.46 -9.62 -3.53
N SER A 181 19.85 -10.03 -2.31
CA SER A 181 19.66 -11.42 -1.83
C SER A 181 18.21 -11.78 -1.54
N ILE A 182 17.32 -10.79 -1.49
CA ILE A 182 15.89 -10.99 -1.27
C ILE A 182 15.34 -12.00 -2.29
N ALA A 183 14.57 -12.98 -1.80
CA ALA A 183 14.06 -14.04 -2.64
C ALA A 183 13.17 -13.52 -3.78
N THR A 184 13.21 -14.21 -4.92
CA THR A 184 12.25 -13.97 -5.99
C THR A 184 10.82 -14.25 -5.47
N GLY A 185 9.87 -13.39 -5.83
CA GLY A 185 8.50 -13.49 -5.33
C GLY A 185 8.25 -12.91 -3.94
N SER A 186 9.26 -12.34 -3.26
CA SER A 186 9.01 -11.62 -2.00
C SER A 186 8.10 -10.41 -2.19
N THR A 187 7.18 -10.22 -1.24
CA THR A 187 6.36 -9.01 -1.12
C THR A 187 7.01 -8.03 -0.15
N PHE A 188 6.75 -6.74 -0.33
CA PHE A 188 7.35 -5.67 0.47
C PHE A 188 6.29 -4.88 1.21
N SER A 189 6.62 -4.46 2.42
CA SER A 189 5.82 -3.55 3.24
C SER A 189 6.73 -2.51 3.87
N VAL A 190 6.22 -1.30 4.07
CA VAL A 190 7.00 -0.18 4.63
C VAL A 190 6.20 0.40 5.81
N SER A 191 6.81 0.44 6.99
CA SER A 191 6.23 1.11 8.17
C SER A 191 6.77 2.53 8.26
N ASP A 192 6.59 3.18 9.41
CA ASP A 192 7.24 4.47 9.72
C ASP A 192 8.73 4.35 10.05
N SER A 193 9.18 3.15 10.41
CA SER A 193 10.53 2.93 10.95
C SER A 193 11.38 1.93 10.17
N GLY A 194 10.81 1.23 9.19
CA GLY A 194 11.55 0.21 8.45
C GLY A 194 10.90 -0.26 7.15
N ILE A 195 11.69 -0.99 6.39
CA ILE A 195 11.26 -1.72 5.20
C ILE A 195 11.37 -3.20 5.49
N TYR A 196 10.32 -3.92 5.15
CA TYR A 196 10.20 -5.34 5.42
C TYR A 196 9.89 -6.08 4.14
N ALA A 197 10.35 -7.31 4.10
CA ALA A 197 10.03 -8.24 3.03
C ALA A 197 9.62 -9.57 3.64
N VAL A 198 8.64 -10.22 3.01
CA VAL A 198 8.31 -11.61 3.31
C VAL A 198 8.51 -12.44 2.06
N THR A 199 9.29 -13.50 2.19
CA THR A 199 9.57 -14.44 1.09
C THR A 199 8.41 -15.42 0.90
N ALA A 200 8.36 -16.10 -0.25
CA ALA A 200 7.37 -17.16 -0.48
C ALA A 200 7.48 -18.35 0.51
N ALA A 201 8.63 -18.52 1.16
CA ALA A 201 8.84 -19.51 2.23
C ALA A 201 8.41 -19.01 3.62
N GLY A 202 7.90 -17.77 3.71
CA GLY A 202 7.45 -17.13 4.93
C GLY A 202 8.56 -16.60 5.83
N VAL A 203 9.78 -16.44 5.31
CA VAL A 203 10.87 -15.74 6.02
C VAL A 203 10.62 -14.24 5.98
N VAL A 204 10.70 -13.59 7.13
CA VAL A 204 10.56 -12.13 7.27
C VAL A 204 11.92 -11.50 7.45
N GLU A 205 12.22 -10.51 6.61
CA GLU A 205 13.48 -9.79 6.58
C GLU A 205 13.23 -8.29 6.77
N GLN A 206 14.07 -7.64 7.57
CA GLN A 206 14.05 -6.21 7.82
C GLN A 206 15.29 -5.55 7.21
N TRP A 207 15.08 -4.43 6.53
CA TRP A 207 16.15 -3.51 6.16
C TRP A 207 16.13 -2.29 7.07
N ALA A 208 17.26 -2.04 7.74
CA ALA A 208 17.47 -0.88 8.61
C ALA A 208 18.57 0.07 8.08
N GLY A 209 19.25 -0.28 6.99
CA GLY A 209 20.32 0.55 6.41
C GLY A 209 21.32 -0.25 5.58
N GLY A 210 22.03 0.43 4.67
CA GLY A 210 23.12 -0.16 3.89
C GLY A 210 22.68 -1.28 2.94
N MET A 211 23.52 -2.30 2.82
CA MET A 211 23.37 -3.39 1.83
C MET A 211 22.97 -4.73 2.45
N SER A 212 22.47 -4.76 3.68
CA SER A 212 22.14 -6.01 4.36
C SER A 212 20.69 -6.06 4.78
N TRP A 213 20.09 -7.23 4.59
CA TRP A 213 18.80 -7.61 5.17
C TRP A 213 19.05 -8.45 6.42
N THR A 214 18.25 -8.24 7.46
CA THR A 214 18.30 -9.04 8.69
C THR A 214 17.06 -9.90 8.76
N VAL A 215 17.22 -11.22 8.87
CA VAL A 215 16.10 -12.13 9.13
C VAL A 215 15.58 -11.86 10.54
N ILE A 216 14.29 -11.52 10.65
CA ILE A 216 13.63 -11.21 11.93
C ILE A 216 12.56 -12.24 12.31
N GLY A 217 12.18 -13.13 11.40
CA GLY A 217 11.17 -14.16 11.67
C GLY A 217 11.00 -15.15 10.52
N SER A 218 10.20 -16.17 10.76
CA SER A 218 9.80 -17.16 9.76
C SER A 218 8.39 -17.68 10.05
N GLY A 219 7.80 -18.41 9.10
CA GLY A 219 6.43 -18.95 9.24
C GLY A 219 5.33 -17.91 9.11
N VAL A 220 5.61 -16.78 8.43
CA VAL A 220 4.65 -15.70 8.20
C VAL A 220 4.11 -15.77 6.78
N GLN A 221 2.78 -15.75 6.62
CA GLN A 221 2.10 -15.78 5.33
C GLN A 221 1.97 -14.38 4.74
N THR A 222 1.48 -13.44 5.54
CA THR A 222 1.32 -12.03 5.17
C THR A 222 1.86 -11.13 6.27
N LEU A 223 2.35 -9.96 5.88
CA LEU A 223 2.88 -8.96 6.78
C LEU A 223 2.03 -7.69 6.70
N HIS A 224 1.55 -7.23 7.85
CA HIS A 224 0.79 -6.01 8.01
C HIS A 224 1.62 -5.04 8.86
N VAL A 225 1.89 -3.86 8.35
CA VAL A 225 2.77 -2.88 9.00
C VAL A 225 2.13 -1.50 8.95
N GLY A 226 2.38 -0.71 9.99
CA GLY A 226 1.97 0.69 10.12
C GLY A 226 2.81 1.38 11.18
N GLY A 227 2.44 2.59 11.60
CA GLY A 227 3.13 3.27 12.69
C GLY A 227 3.07 2.53 14.03
N ASP A 228 2.01 1.73 14.26
CA ASP A 228 1.84 0.95 15.49
C ASP A 228 2.86 -0.19 15.62
N GLY A 229 3.26 -0.80 14.51
CA GLY A 229 4.24 -1.87 14.52
C GLY A 229 4.24 -2.77 13.29
N VAL A 230 4.84 -3.95 13.49
CA VAL A 230 5.01 -4.98 12.46
C VAL A 230 4.33 -6.25 12.93
N TYR A 231 3.39 -6.73 12.12
CA TYR A 231 2.53 -7.85 12.45
C TYR A 231 2.56 -8.89 11.34
N GLY A 232 2.68 -10.15 11.71
CA GLY A 232 2.71 -11.28 10.78
C GLY A 232 1.56 -12.23 11.05
N VAL A 233 0.87 -12.66 9.99
CA VAL A 233 -0.10 -13.75 10.08
C VAL A 233 0.64 -15.07 9.94
N GLN A 234 0.49 -15.97 10.90
CA GLN A 234 1.18 -17.25 10.92
C GLN A 234 0.62 -18.20 9.86
N SER A 235 1.48 -18.75 9.01
CA SER A 235 1.07 -19.63 7.90
C SER A 235 0.38 -20.92 8.36
N SER A 236 0.64 -21.37 9.59
CA SER A 236 0.10 -22.63 10.12
C SER A 236 -1.27 -22.49 10.79
N THR A 237 -1.58 -21.33 11.36
CA THR A 237 -2.78 -21.15 12.21
C THR A 237 -3.69 -20.02 11.74
N GLY A 238 -3.17 -19.05 10.98
CA GLY A 238 -3.87 -17.80 10.68
C GLY A 238 -3.88 -16.80 11.84
N ASP A 239 -3.15 -17.08 12.93
CA ASP A 239 -3.02 -16.17 14.06
C ASP A 239 -2.13 -14.97 13.71
N ILE A 240 -2.45 -13.80 14.25
CA ILE A 240 -1.65 -12.59 14.11
C ILE A 240 -0.68 -12.45 15.28
N ALA A 241 0.59 -12.24 14.95
CA ALA A 241 1.67 -12.05 15.92
C ALA A 241 2.38 -10.70 15.72
N GLN A 242 2.69 -10.02 16.81
CA GLN A 242 3.45 -8.77 16.86
C GLN A 242 4.95 -9.06 16.95
N TYR A 243 5.76 -8.38 16.14
CA TYR A 243 7.21 -8.38 16.28
C TYR A 243 7.65 -7.53 17.47
N ASN A 244 8.44 -8.10 18.38
CA ASN A 244 8.86 -7.42 19.62
C ASN A 244 10.17 -6.59 19.46
N GLY A 245 10.62 -6.34 18.24
CA GLY A 245 11.87 -5.62 17.97
C GLY A 245 13.15 -6.44 18.11
N THR A 246 13.07 -7.72 18.51
CA THR A 246 14.22 -8.63 18.56
C THR A 246 14.04 -9.78 17.57
N PRO A 247 15.02 -10.08 16.69
CA PRO A 247 14.92 -11.15 15.71
C PRO A 247 14.50 -12.49 16.33
N GLY A 248 13.46 -13.11 15.77
CA GLY A 248 12.90 -14.37 16.24
C GLY A 248 11.87 -14.25 17.38
N TYR A 249 11.66 -13.06 17.95
CA TYR A 249 10.72 -12.86 19.04
C TYR A 249 9.43 -12.21 18.55
N TRP A 250 8.38 -13.02 18.46
CA TRP A 250 7.03 -12.62 18.05
C TRP A 250 6.02 -13.05 19.11
N THR A 251 5.07 -12.18 19.44
CA THR A 251 4.02 -12.45 20.43
C THR A 251 2.70 -12.62 19.70
N ILE A 252 2.04 -13.77 19.82
CA ILE A 252 0.68 -13.93 19.30
C ILE A 252 -0.25 -13.01 20.08
N ILE A 253 -0.96 -12.13 19.37
CA ILE A 253 -1.88 -11.16 19.98
C ILE A 253 -3.34 -11.50 19.69
N GLY A 254 -3.63 -12.42 18.76
CA GLY A 254 -4.98 -12.91 18.49
C GLY A 254 -5.07 -13.73 17.21
N GLY A 255 -6.30 -13.99 16.78
CA GLY A 255 -6.61 -14.74 15.56
C GLY A 255 -7.28 -16.10 15.81
N PRO A 256 -7.60 -16.84 14.73
CA PRO A 256 -7.42 -16.44 13.33
C PRO A 256 -8.36 -15.31 12.91
N GLY A 257 -7.98 -14.55 11.89
CA GLY A 257 -8.81 -13.54 11.22
C GLY A 257 -8.81 -13.76 9.72
N SER A 258 -9.82 -13.24 9.00
CA SER A 258 -9.84 -13.29 7.54
C SER A 258 -8.88 -12.29 6.91
N ASP A 259 -8.69 -11.14 7.55
CA ASP A 259 -7.77 -10.09 7.10
C ASP A 259 -7.39 -9.18 8.28
N PHE A 260 -6.31 -8.41 8.14
CA PHE A 260 -5.82 -7.48 9.14
C PHE A 260 -5.36 -6.16 8.51
N ALA A 261 -5.50 -5.07 9.25
CA ALA A 261 -4.97 -3.76 8.87
C ALA A 261 -4.30 -3.10 10.07
N VAL A 262 -3.27 -2.28 9.82
CA VAL A 262 -2.48 -1.63 10.86
C VAL A 262 -2.44 -0.14 10.57
N SER A 263 -2.88 0.68 11.52
CA SER A 263 -2.79 2.14 11.49
C SER A 263 -1.48 2.60 12.15
N ASP A 264 -1.38 3.90 12.42
CA ASP A 264 -0.28 4.46 13.20
C ASP A 264 -0.33 4.08 14.69
N THR A 265 -1.49 3.64 15.18
CA THR A 265 -1.73 3.45 16.63
C THR A 265 -2.49 2.19 17.01
N ALA A 266 -2.99 1.40 16.05
CA ALA A 266 -3.67 0.15 16.36
C ALA A 266 -3.63 -0.88 15.23
N VAL A 267 -4.07 -2.07 15.60
CA VAL A 267 -4.31 -3.20 14.71
C VAL A 267 -5.81 -3.48 14.65
N TYR A 268 -6.27 -3.77 13.44
CA TYR A 268 -7.63 -4.20 13.17
C TYR A 268 -7.64 -5.60 12.59
N GLY A 269 -8.64 -6.36 12.98
CA GLY A 269 -8.86 -7.73 12.51
C GLY A 269 -10.28 -7.87 12.01
N LEU A 270 -10.41 -8.45 10.82
CA LEU A 270 -11.67 -8.92 10.27
C LEU A 270 -11.89 -10.37 10.73
N ALA A 271 -13.05 -10.65 11.32
CA ALA A 271 -13.42 -11.98 11.78
C ALA A 271 -13.35 -13.03 10.65
N PRO A 272 -13.02 -14.30 10.95
CA PRO A 272 -12.96 -15.36 9.94
C PRO A 272 -14.25 -15.58 9.14
N ASP A 273 -15.40 -15.29 9.73
CA ASP A 273 -16.72 -15.39 9.10
C ASP A 273 -17.20 -14.08 8.45
N LEU A 274 -16.31 -13.07 8.39
CA LEU A 274 -16.53 -11.75 7.81
C LEU A 274 -17.61 -10.92 8.51
N SER A 275 -18.04 -11.31 9.71
CA SER A 275 -19.21 -10.71 10.38
C SER A 275 -18.90 -9.43 11.15
N TYR A 276 -17.64 -9.24 11.57
CA TYR A 276 -17.25 -8.09 12.38
C TYR A 276 -15.77 -7.71 12.19
N VAL A 277 -15.49 -6.43 12.39
CA VAL A 277 -14.16 -5.86 12.64
C VAL A 277 -13.96 -5.63 14.14
N ALA A 278 -12.80 -6.02 14.64
CA ALA A 278 -12.32 -5.74 15.99
C ALA A 278 -11.03 -4.91 15.95
N GLN A 279 -10.81 -4.12 16.99
CA GLN A 279 -9.57 -3.36 17.21
C GLN A 279 -8.80 -3.99 18.39
N TYR A 280 -7.49 -4.12 18.24
CA TYR A 280 -6.60 -4.55 19.29
C TYR A 280 -6.13 -3.33 20.11
N SER A 281 -6.23 -3.43 21.43
CA SER A 281 -5.59 -2.49 22.35
C SER A 281 -4.54 -3.22 23.18
N PRO A 282 -3.27 -2.79 23.15
CA PRO A 282 -2.23 -3.35 24.00
C PRO A 282 -2.66 -3.35 25.48
N GLY A 283 -2.61 -4.52 26.12
CA GLY A 283 -3.02 -4.70 27.52
C GLY A 283 -4.51 -4.92 27.77
N ASN A 284 -5.39 -4.50 26.84
CA ASN A 284 -6.85 -4.70 26.96
C ASN A 284 -7.40 -5.78 26.02
N GLY A 285 -6.60 -6.22 25.04
CA GLY A 285 -6.99 -7.25 24.08
C GLY A 285 -7.88 -6.71 22.95
N TRP A 286 -8.59 -7.62 22.28
CA TRP A 286 -9.47 -7.31 21.16
C TRP A 286 -10.86 -6.91 21.62
N TYR A 287 -11.42 -5.86 21.02
CA TYR A 287 -12.81 -5.47 21.21
C TYR A 287 -13.47 -5.15 19.87
N VAL A 288 -14.74 -5.49 19.74
CA VAL A 288 -15.50 -5.33 18.49
C VAL A 288 -15.84 -3.86 18.28
N ILE A 289 -15.55 -3.33 17.10
CA ILE A 289 -15.90 -1.96 16.68
C ILE A 289 -17.04 -1.93 15.65
N SER A 290 -17.64 -3.09 15.37
CA SER A 290 -18.66 -3.27 14.34
C SER A 290 -19.96 -3.83 14.93
N GLY A 291 -20.72 -2.93 15.57
CA GLY A 291 -22.09 -3.21 16.00
C GLY A 291 -23.17 -2.86 14.97
N GLY A 292 -22.80 -2.37 13.78
CA GLY A 292 -23.74 -1.68 12.87
C GLY A 292 -23.72 -2.10 11.38
N LEU A 293 -22.85 -3.02 10.95
CA LEU A 293 -22.91 -3.63 9.61
C LEU A 293 -23.88 -4.83 9.64
N THR A 294 -25.07 -4.63 10.19
CA THR A 294 -26.00 -5.71 10.49
C THR A 294 -26.52 -6.34 9.18
N GLY A 295 -26.02 -7.54 8.86
CA GLY A 295 -26.46 -8.34 7.72
C GLY A 295 -25.59 -8.28 6.46
N SER A 296 -24.52 -7.48 6.44
CA SER A 296 -23.56 -7.44 5.34
C SER A 296 -22.20 -8.00 5.78
N GLN A 297 -21.73 -9.07 5.14
CA GLN A 297 -20.35 -9.53 5.28
C GLN A 297 -19.39 -8.40 4.87
N VAL A 298 -18.20 -8.36 5.47
CA VAL A 298 -17.12 -7.44 5.07
C VAL A 298 -16.18 -8.17 4.11
N ASN A 299 -15.91 -7.57 2.94
CA ASN A 299 -15.05 -8.14 1.91
C ASN A 299 -13.57 -7.80 2.12
N ALA A 300 -13.28 -6.61 2.68
CA ALA A 300 -11.91 -6.14 2.89
C ALA A 300 -11.85 -5.05 3.98
N ILE A 301 -10.66 -4.87 4.56
CA ILE A 301 -10.37 -3.83 5.55
C ILE A 301 -9.12 -3.04 5.17
N ALA A 302 -9.13 -1.73 5.45
CA ALA A 302 -7.96 -0.86 5.35
C ALA A 302 -7.92 0.08 6.55
N ALA A 303 -6.71 0.44 7.00
CA ALA A 303 -6.50 1.37 8.09
C ALA A 303 -5.40 2.38 7.71
N GLY A 304 -5.50 3.60 8.25
CA GLY A 304 -4.51 4.65 8.06
C GLY A 304 -4.53 5.68 9.19
N GLY A 305 -3.39 6.35 9.37
CA GLY A 305 -3.19 7.52 10.22
C GLY A 305 -2.64 8.71 9.43
#